data_AF-Q8RNW1-F1
#
_entry.id   AF-Q8RNW1-F1
#
_cell.length_a   1.000
_cell.length_b   1.000
_cell.length_c   1.000
_cell.angle_alpha   90.00
_cell.angle_beta   90.00
_cell.angle_gamma   90.00
#
_symmetry.space_group_name_H-M   'P 1'
#
loop_
_entity.id
_entity.type
_entity.pdbx_description
1 polymer ?
#
loop_
_entity_poly.entity_id
_entity_poly.type
_entity_poly.pdbx_seq_one_letter_code
_entity_poly.pdbx_strand_id
1 'polypeptide(L)'
;MYGLFSGFLHASALVTSAGGKAVDFLPLLLPWIEAMSGTLPDLAGKIDSGMHGRDVVSNIAMQKIALENIVRASEEQGVAPDFMRPMLRLAGDRVDSGGHGDDISAVVEVIRKRK
;
A
#
# COMPACT_ATOMS: atom_id res chain seq x y z
N MET A 1 -2.94 12.94 6.31
CA MET A 1 -2.55 13.86 5.21
C MET A 1 -1.33 13.36 4.43
N TYR A 2 -0.15 13.26 5.04
CA TYR A 2 1.09 12.96 4.30
C TYR A 2 1.13 11.60 3.58
N GLY A 3 0.51 10.56 4.13
CA GLY A 3 0.38 9.26 3.43
C GLY A 3 -0.45 9.37 2.14
N LEU A 4 -1.57 10.09 2.19
CA LEU A 4 -2.41 10.38 1.02
C LEU A 4 -1.63 11.16 -0.04
N PHE A 5 -0.93 12.22 0.35
CA PHE A 5 -0.14 13.02 -0.59
C PHE A 5 1.03 12.24 -1.17
N SER A 6 1.71 11.41 -0.38
CA SER A 6 2.79 10.55 -0.86
C SER A 6 2.29 9.61 -1.97
N GLY A 7 1.16 8.94 -1.75
CA GLY A 7 0.55 8.06 -2.75
C GLY A 7 0.06 8.82 -4.00
N PHE A 8 -0.61 9.96 -3.82
CA PHE A 8 -1.07 10.80 -4.93
C PHE A 8 0.08 11.31 -5.81
N LEU A 9 1.15 11.82 -5.19
CA LEU A 9 2.32 12.33 -5.90
C LEU A 9 3.04 11.21 -6.65
N HIS A 10 3.23 10.05 -6.02
CA HIS A 10 3.83 8.86 -6.68
C HIS A 10 2.99 8.40 -7.87
N ALA A 11 1.68 8.28 -7.71
CA ALA A 11 0.78 7.85 -8.79
C ALA A 11 0.78 8.87 -9.94
N SER A 12 0.79 10.17 -9.63
CA SER A 12 0.86 11.23 -10.64
C SER A 12 2.19 11.20 -11.40
N ALA A 13 3.31 10.96 -10.72
CA ALA A 13 4.62 10.82 -11.36
C ALA A 13 4.62 9.67 -12.38
N LEU A 14 4.10 8.50 -12.01
CA LEU A 14 3.95 7.35 -12.91
C LEU A 14 3.05 7.64 -14.12
N VAL A 15 1.91 8.31 -13.91
CA VAL A 15 0.99 8.65 -15.02
C VAL A 15 1.65 9.66 -15.97
N THR A 16 2.33 10.66 -15.43
CA THR A 16 2.94 11.74 -16.23
C THR A 16 4.22 11.29 -16.95
N SER A 17 5.00 10.34 -16.40
CA SER A 17 6.13 9.73 -17.11
C SER A 17 5.70 8.93 -18.35
N ALA A 18 4.47 8.43 -18.38
CA ALA A 18 3.88 7.74 -19.53
C ALA A 18 3.16 8.70 -20.53
N GLY A 19 3.29 10.01 -20.37
CA GLY A 19 2.66 11.02 -21.24
C GLY A 19 1.22 11.36 -20.88
N GLY A 20 0.68 10.83 -19.79
CA GLY A 20 -0.63 11.20 -19.25
C GLY A 20 -0.60 12.53 -18.50
N LYS A 21 -1.78 13.01 -18.08
CA LYS A 21 -1.91 14.20 -17.23
C LYS A 21 -2.56 13.83 -15.90
N ALA A 22 -2.06 14.39 -14.80
CA ALA A 22 -2.62 14.14 -13.47
C ALA A 22 -4.09 14.54 -13.36
N VAL A 23 -4.50 15.64 -14.01
CA VAL A 23 -5.89 16.10 -14.03
C VAL A 23 -6.85 15.12 -14.72
N ASP A 24 -6.37 14.44 -15.77
CA ASP A 24 -7.16 13.45 -16.52
C ASP A 24 -7.23 12.10 -15.78
N PHE A 25 -6.29 11.87 -14.85
CA PHE A 25 -6.27 10.69 -13.98
C PHE A 25 -7.19 10.82 -12.75
N LEU A 26 -7.46 12.05 -12.28
CA LEU A 26 -8.28 12.28 -11.09
C LEU A 26 -9.66 11.58 -11.12
N PRO A 27 -10.42 11.56 -12.24
CA PRO A 27 -11.69 10.86 -12.30
C PRO A 27 -11.60 9.35 -12.01
N LEU A 28 -10.45 8.72 -12.29
CA LEU A 28 -10.20 7.32 -11.94
C LEU A 28 -9.71 7.17 -10.50
N LEU A 29 -8.83 8.08 -10.05
CA LEU A 29 -8.19 7.99 -8.75
C LEU A 29 -9.13 8.29 -7.57
N LEU A 30 -10.00 9.31 -7.68
CA LEU A 30 -10.83 9.74 -6.55
C LEU A 30 -11.83 8.66 -6.09
N PRO A 31 -12.60 8.00 -6.99
CA PRO A 31 -13.48 6.90 -6.58
C PRO A 31 -12.71 5.73 -5.96
N TRP A 32 -11.50 5.46 -6.43
CA TRP A 32 -10.63 4.43 -5.85
C TRP A 32 -10.22 4.77 -4.42
N ILE A 33 -9.82 6.02 -4.15
CA ILE A 33 -9.47 6.47 -2.79
C ILE A 33 -10.70 6.38 -1.87
N GLU A 34 -11.89 6.73 -2.35
CA GLU A 34 -13.14 6.62 -1.60
C GLU A 34 -13.43 5.15 -1.24
N ALA A 35 -13.35 4.25 -2.21
CA ALA A 35 -13.53 2.81 -1.99
C ALA A 35 -12.52 2.25 -0.98
N MET A 36 -11.25 2.64 -1.08
CA MET A 36 -10.21 2.22 -0.12
C MET A 36 -10.43 2.79 1.28
N SER A 37 -10.92 4.03 1.38
CA SER A 37 -11.28 4.64 2.67
C SER A 37 -12.41 3.86 3.35
N GLY A 38 -13.32 3.27 2.58
CA GLY A 38 -14.37 2.39 3.08
C GLY A 38 -13.87 1.10 3.76
N THR A 39 -12.62 0.68 3.54
CA THR A 39 -12.03 -0.51 4.18
C THR A 39 -11.50 -0.23 5.59
N LEU A 40 -11.26 1.04 5.94
CA LEU A 40 -10.60 1.44 7.19
C LEU A 40 -11.32 0.93 8.46
N PRO A 41 -12.67 0.90 8.55
CA PRO A 41 -13.33 0.36 9.73
C PRO A 41 -13.02 -1.12 10.01
N ASP A 42 -12.93 -1.95 8.97
CA ASP A 42 -12.58 -3.37 9.14
C ASP A 42 -11.10 -3.54 9.55
N LEU A 43 -10.20 -2.75 8.93
CA LEU A 43 -8.79 -2.71 9.33
C LEU A 43 -8.65 -2.29 10.80
N ALA A 44 -9.38 -1.29 11.26
CA ALA A 44 -9.38 -0.87 12.66
C ALA A 44 -9.82 -2.00 13.59
N GLY A 45 -10.90 -2.71 13.26
CA GLY A 45 -11.37 -3.87 14.03
C GLY A 45 -10.33 -5.00 14.11
N LYS A 46 -9.61 -5.28 13.00
CA LYS A 46 -8.48 -6.23 12.98
C LYS A 46 -7.32 -5.77 13.86
N ILE A 47 -7.00 -4.48 13.83
CA ILE A 47 -5.92 -3.87 14.64
C ILE A 47 -6.22 -3.95 16.14
N ASP A 48 -7.43 -3.58 16.55
CA ASP A 48 -7.80 -3.53 17.97
C ASP A 48 -7.93 -4.92 18.58
N SER A 49 -8.39 -5.90 17.78
CA SER A 49 -8.49 -7.30 18.22
C SER A 49 -7.18 -8.08 18.13
N GLY A 50 -6.20 -7.60 17.36
CA GLY A 50 -4.98 -8.33 16.98
C GLY A 50 -5.24 -9.50 16.01
N MET A 51 -6.48 -9.72 15.56
CA MET A 51 -6.86 -10.82 14.66
C MET A 51 -6.68 -10.42 13.19
N HIS A 52 -5.43 -10.26 12.76
CA HIS A 52 -5.12 -9.84 11.39
C HIS A 52 -5.44 -10.88 10.31
N GLY A 53 -5.55 -12.16 10.67
CA GLY A 53 -5.92 -13.26 9.77
C GLY A 53 -7.44 -13.46 9.59
N ARG A 54 -8.28 -12.59 10.16
CA ARG A 54 -9.74 -12.69 10.07
C ARG A 54 -10.24 -12.19 8.71
N ASP A 55 -11.10 -12.98 8.04
CA ASP A 55 -11.83 -12.59 6.82
C ASP A 55 -10.94 -11.93 5.75
N VAL A 56 -9.75 -12.50 5.51
CA VAL A 56 -8.74 -11.89 4.62
C VAL A 56 -9.04 -12.22 3.16
N VAL A 57 -9.37 -11.19 2.38
CA VAL A 57 -9.54 -11.28 0.92
C VAL A 57 -8.23 -10.90 0.19
N SER A 58 -7.46 -9.96 0.75
CA SER A 58 -6.23 -9.42 0.16
C SER A 58 -5.07 -9.58 1.14
N ASN A 59 -4.50 -10.79 1.19
CA ASN A 59 -3.42 -11.09 2.14
C ASN A 59 -2.13 -10.33 1.80
N ILE A 60 -1.28 -10.14 2.81
CA ILE A 60 -0.08 -9.32 2.74
C ILE A 60 1.01 -9.93 1.85
N ALA A 61 1.07 -11.26 1.69
CA ALA A 61 1.99 -11.88 0.74
C ALA A 61 1.64 -11.50 -0.71
N MET A 62 0.36 -11.48 -1.06
CA MET A 62 -0.11 -10.97 -2.36
C MET A 62 0.20 -9.48 -2.51
N GLN A 63 -0.07 -8.67 -1.48
CA GLN A 63 0.20 -7.22 -1.54
C GLN A 63 1.69 -6.90 -1.63
N LYS A 64 2.57 -7.70 -1.01
CA LYS A 64 4.03 -7.58 -1.17
C LYS A 64 4.43 -7.69 -2.64
N ILE A 65 3.89 -8.68 -3.37
CA ILE A 65 4.15 -8.83 -4.81
C ILE A 65 3.61 -7.63 -5.59
N ALA A 66 2.43 -7.11 -5.23
CA ALA A 66 1.90 -5.90 -5.86
C ALA A 66 2.81 -4.66 -5.63
N LEU A 67 3.35 -4.50 -4.42
CA LEU A 67 4.30 -3.44 -4.08
C LEU A 67 5.63 -3.59 -4.86
N GLU A 68 6.13 -4.81 -5.03
CA GLU A 68 7.30 -5.11 -5.88
C GLU A 68 7.05 -4.70 -7.33
N ASN A 69 5.85 -4.99 -7.86
CA ASN A 69 5.48 -4.59 -9.21
C ASN A 69 5.43 -3.06 -9.37
N ILE A 70 4.89 -2.34 -8.38
CA ILE A 70 4.87 -0.87 -8.41
C ILE A 70 6.29 -0.31 -8.38
N VAL A 71 7.16 -0.83 -7.51
CA VAL A 71 8.57 -0.39 -7.43
C VAL A 71 9.28 -0.65 -8.75
N ARG A 72 9.14 -1.84 -9.33
CA ARG A 72 9.76 -2.18 -10.61
C ARG A 72 9.25 -1.28 -11.74
N ALA A 73 7.93 -1.07 -11.83
CA ALA A 73 7.35 -0.20 -12.86
C ALA A 73 7.82 1.27 -12.72
N SER A 74 7.98 1.75 -11.48
CA SER A 74 8.58 3.06 -11.22
C SER A 74 10.01 3.14 -11.73
N GLU A 75 10.85 2.15 -11.41
CA GLU A 75 12.24 2.09 -11.87
C GLU A 75 12.34 2.03 -13.41
N GLU A 76 11.52 1.19 -14.06
CA GLU A 76 11.44 1.07 -15.52
C GLU A 76 11.04 2.38 -16.21
N GLN A 77 10.24 3.22 -15.54
CA GLN A 77 9.81 4.53 -16.04
C GLN A 77 10.71 5.69 -15.57
N GLY A 78 11.79 5.43 -14.84
CA GLY A 78 12.66 6.47 -14.31
C GLY A 78 12.04 7.31 -13.19
N VAL A 79 10.97 6.81 -12.55
CA VAL A 79 10.32 7.44 -11.40
C VAL A 79 10.93 6.87 -10.11
N ALA A 80 11.32 7.76 -9.19
CA ALA A 80 11.93 7.37 -7.93
C ALA A 80 10.87 6.74 -6.98
N PRO A 81 11.03 5.49 -6.49
CA PRO A 81 9.99 4.80 -5.74
C PRO A 81 10.08 4.99 -4.21
N ASP A 82 10.66 6.10 -3.75
CA ASP A 82 10.99 6.35 -2.34
C ASP A 82 9.79 6.33 -1.40
N PHE A 83 8.59 6.65 -1.88
CA PHE A 83 7.36 6.52 -1.09
C PHE A 83 6.87 5.08 -0.94
N MET A 84 7.18 4.20 -1.90
CA MET A 84 6.71 2.81 -1.91
C MET A 84 7.67 1.86 -1.19
N ARG A 85 8.98 2.12 -1.22
CA ARG A 85 9.99 1.26 -0.58
C ARG A 85 9.75 1.03 0.92
N PRO A 86 9.36 2.04 1.73
CA PRO A 86 9.05 1.82 3.15
C PRO A 86 7.89 0.85 3.37
N MET A 87 6.84 0.95 2.55
CA MET A 87 5.68 0.07 2.64
C MET A 87 6.03 -1.36 2.21
N LEU A 88 6.79 -1.51 1.11
CA LEU A 88 7.30 -2.81 0.66
C LEU A 88 8.13 -3.49 1.74
N ARG A 89 9.06 -2.75 2.37
CA ARG A 89 9.88 -3.29 3.46
C ARG A 89 9.03 -3.78 4.63
N LEU A 90 8.09 -2.95 5.10
CA LEU A 90 7.24 -3.32 6.25
C LEU A 90 6.33 -4.52 5.95
N ALA A 91 5.81 -4.62 4.73
CA ALA A 91 5.06 -5.79 4.30
C ALA A 91 5.95 -7.04 4.23
N GLY A 92 7.17 -6.91 3.70
CA GLY A 92 8.21 -7.95 3.71
C GLY A 92 8.51 -8.46 5.12
N ASP A 93 8.81 -7.55 6.05
CA ASP A 93 9.11 -7.89 7.45
C ASP A 93 7.97 -8.70 8.10
N ARG A 94 6.70 -8.38 7.78
CA ARG A 94 5.55 -9.15 8.29
C ARG A 94 5.45 -10.53 7.64
N VAL A 95 5.63 -10.62 6.33
CA VAL A 95 5.64 -11.89 5.58
C VAL A 95 6.73 -12.82 6.13
N ASP A 96 7.95 -12.32 6.27
CA ASP A 96 9.12 -13.09 6.73
C ASP A 96 8.98 -13.54 8.19
N SER A 97 8.21 -12.81 9.00
CA SER A 97 7.84 -13.20 10.37
C SER A 97 6.60 -14.11 10.45
N GLY A 98 6.25 -14.79 9.35
CA GLY A 98 5.20 -15.81 9.31
C GLY A 98 3.79 -15.27 9.04
N GLY A 99 3.63 -13.98 8.74
CA GLY A 99 2.34 -13.32 8.52
C GLY A 99 1.75 -13.44 7.13
N HIS A 100 2.18 -14.40 6.31
CA HIS A 100 1.83 -14.50 4.88
C HIS A 100 0.33 -14.34 4.58
N GLY A 101 -0.52 -14.97 5.40
CA GLY A 101 -1.99 -14.95 5.24
C GLY A 101 -2.70 -13.79 5.93
N ASP A 102 -1.98 -12.92 6.63
CA ASP A 102 -2.57 -11.79 7.33
C ASP A 102 -3.03 -10.72 6.35
N ASP A 103 -3.98 -9.91 6.78
CA ASP A 103 -4.33 -8.66 6.16
C ASP A 103 -3.21 -7.60 6.33
N ILE A 104 -3.19 -6.58 5.47
CA ILE A 104 -2.24 -5.46 5.54
C ILE A 104 -2.25 -4.73 6.91
N SER A 105 -3.36 -4.82 7.66
CA SER A 105 -3.44 -4.35 9.03
C SER A 105 -2.30 -4.86 9.94
N ALA A 106 -1.75 -6.06 9.68
CA ALA A 106 -0.65 -6.64 10.46
C ALA A 106 0.66 -5.84 10.37
N VAL A 107 0.79 -4.93 9.40
CA VAL A 107 1.92 -3.99 9.32
C VAL A 107 2.02 -3.13 10.59
N VAL A 108 0.91 -2.87 11.29
CA VAL A 108 0.92 -2.10 12.54
C VAL A 108 1.81 -2.76 13.59
N GLU A 109 1.86 -4.09 13.64
CA GLU A 109 2.68 -4.85 14.58
C GLU A 109 4.17 -4.73 14.27
N VAL A 110 4.53 -4.64 12.99
CA VAL A 110 5.92 -4.38 12.57
C VAL A 110 6.35 -2.97 13.00
N ILE A 111 5.47 -1.98 12.84
CA ILE A 111 5.74 -0.59 13.24
C ILE A 111 5.91 -0.48 14.76
N ARG A 112 5.02 -1.12 15.54
CA ARG A 112 5.07 -1.14 17.02
C ARG A 112 6.32 -1.82 17.58
N LYS A 113 6.88 -2.80 16.86
CA LYS A 113 8.03 -3.62 17.33
C LYS A 113 9.40 -2.96 17.19
N ARG A 114 9.52 -1.79 16.55
CA ARG A 114 10.81 -1.05 16.53
C ARG A 114 11.10 -0.44 17.90
N LYS A 115 11.89 -1.16 18.71
CA LYS A 115 12.71 -0.58 19.79
C LYS A 115 14.03 -0.10 19.22
#